data_AF-A0A401QH03-F1
#
_entry.id   AF-A0A401QH03-F1
#
_cell.length_a   1.000
_cell.length_b   1.000
_cell.length_c   1.000
_cell.angle_alpha   90.00
_cell.angle_beta   90.00
_cell.angle_gamma   90.00
#
_symmetry.space_group_name_H-M   'P 1'
#
loop_
_entity.id
_entity.type
_entity.pdbx_description
1 polymer ?
#
loop_
_entity_poly.entity_id
_entity_poly.type
_entity_poly.pdbx_seq_one_letter_code
_entity_poly.pdbx_strand_id
1 'polypeptide(L)'
;YFYTKKIDINLSSVKCIHNLASDYGVTAIRDYCDKLFYKLLPQDQSFKHQLELYNYAEAVKDPLLKEICLEYFAWNCETFIRSPSWYQVTGDQLNVLLLRSDIVIWNELTLFKAVETWILSKKKTELTHELMDKIRFHMISPEDLSKIQLQSKLYEEHDSFFLKRFLKAFEFHSVSVEQLNKERHFSDLSLEPRIYISSEWSAALDIDPSNNMRTSSSMFYNGYQYVHQVSFTQPSSPSISFQTARFTSAYYSSDLVSWSAYYHTNAQSCKRSNVPCPYTIYPIATLNLNNQNKESPVQYHNKVLLLCDNNYISYVHDVKETNAILPSFKGQGLFYFGCESGYFSSLRFVIRPMYN
;
A
#
# COMPACT_ATOMS: atom_id res chain seq x y z
N TYR A 1 13.29 -34.13 -11.55
CA TYR A 1 14.43 -33.23 -11.33
C TYR A 1 15.79 -33.94 -11.29
N PHE A 2 16.11 -34.83 -10.36
CA PHE A 2 17.47 -35.42 -10.26
C PHE A 2 18.00 -36.06 -11.55
N TYR A 3 17.13 -36.72 -12.33
CA TYR A 3 17.50 -37.38 -13.58
C TYR A 3 17.43 -36.46 -14.81
N THR A 4 16.48 -35.53 -14.84
CA THR A 4 16.13 -34.75 -16.06
C THR A 4 16.44 -33.26 -15.95
N LYS A 5 16.79 -32.76 -14.76
CA LYS A 5 16.89 -31.35 -14.36
C LYS A 5 15.67 -30.48 -14.70
N LYS A 6 14.53 -31.11 -15.01
CA LYS A 6 13.25 -30.44 -15.31
C LYS A 6 12.21 -30.86 -14.28
N ILE A 7 11.38 -29.90 -13.87
CA ILE A 7 10.22 -30.08 -13.01
C ILE A 7 9.24 -28.94 -13.27
N ASP A 8 7.97 -29.28 -13.44
CA ASP A 8 6.89 -28.31 -13.57
C ASP A 8 6.28 -28.10 -12.18
N ILE A 9 6.12 -26.83 -11.78
CA ILE A 9 5.67 -26.45 -10.45
C ILE A 9 4.41 -25.59 -10.57
N ASN A 10 3.32 -26.08 -9.99
CA ASN A 10 2.02 -25.40 -9.94
C ASN A 10 1.70 -24.93 -8.51
N LEU A 11 0.71 -24.06 -8.35
CA LEU A 11 0.25 -23.50 -7.06
C LEU A 11 -0.08 -24.56 -6.00
N SER A 12 -0.69 -25.67 -6.40
CA SER A 12 -1.03 -26.77 -5.49
C SER A 12 0.19 -27.61 -5.09
N SER A 13 1.17 -27.73 -5.97
CA SER A 13 2.35 -28.58 -5.78
C SER A 13 3.55 -27.87 -5.13
N VAL A 14 3.60 -26.53 -5.20
CA VAL A 14 4.77 -25.74 -4.78
C VAL A 14 5.14 -25.99 -3.32
N LYS A 15 4.14 -26.14 -2.43
CA LYS A 15 4.36 -26.41 -1.00
C LYS A 15 5.05 -27.76 -0.79
N CYS A 16 4.52 -28.80 -1.41
CA CYS A 16 5.08 -30.15 -1.32
C CYS A 16 6.48 -30.21 -1.93
N ILE A 17 6.69 -29.56 -3.08
CA ILE A 17 8.00 -29.54 -3.76
C ILE A 17 9.02 -28.73 -2.96
N HIS A 18 8.63 -27.60 -2.37
CA HIS A 18 9.48 -26.84 -1.46
C HIS A 18 9.88 -27.68 -0.24
N ASN A 19 8.93 -28.39 0.38
CA ASN A 19 9.22 -29.27 1.51
C ASN A 19 10.19 -30.39 1.14
N LEU A 20 9.92 -31.09 0.03
CA LEU A 20 10.82 -32.12 -0.48
C LEU A 20 12.21 -31.55 -0.79
N ALA A 21 12.30 -30.38 -1.42
CA ALA A 21 13.58 -29.75 -1.70
C ALA A 21 14.36 -29.43 -0.42
N SER A 22 13.67 -29.02 0.65
CA SER A 22 14.27 -28.82 1.97
C SER A 22 14.76 -30.15 2.58
N ASP A 23 13.90 -31.17 2.60
CA ASP A 23 14.20 -32.49 3.18
C ASP A 23 15.37 -33.19 2.47
N TYR A 24 15.43 -33.08 1.13
CA TYR A 24 16.49 -33.66 0.31
C TYR A 24 17.70 -32.73 0.11
N GLY A 25 17.72 -31.54 0.72
CA GLY A 25 18.84 -30.60 0.67
C GLY A 25 19.11 -29.97 -0.71
N VAL A 26 18.12 -29.91 -1.59
CA VAL A 26 18.24 -29.37 -2.95
C VAL A 26 17.98 -27.86 -2.95
N THR A 27 19.00 -27.09 -2.61
CA THR A 27 18.92 -25.62 -2.48
C THR A 27 18.45 -24.93 -3.77
N ALA A 28 18.86 -25.40 -4.95
CA ALA A 28 18.47 -24.80 -6.22
C ALA A 28 16.96 -24.83 -6.48
N ILE A 29 16.26 -25.90 -6.08
CA ILE A 29 14.79 -25.97 -6.21
C ILE A 29 14.13 -25.15 -5.12
N ARG A 30 14.64 -25.21 -3.89
CA ARG A 30 14.12 -24.41 -2.77
C ARG A 30 14.14 -22.92 -3.10
N ASP A 31 15.31 -22.39 -3.47
CA ASP A 31 15.50 -20.98 -3.81
C ASP A 31 14.68 -20.57 -5.05
N TYR A 32 14.36 -21.53 -5.94
CA TYR A 32 13.47 -21.30 -7.07
C TYR A 32 11.99 -21.23 -6.64
N CYS A 33 11.55 -22.15 -5.77
CA CYS A 33 10.22 -22.10 -5.15
C CYS A 33 10.02 -20.79 -4.37
N ASP A 34 11.05 -20.34 -3.65
CA ASP A 34 11.02 -19.09 -2.88
C ASP A 34 10.70 -17.88 -3.76
N LYS A 35 11.40 -17.78 -4.90
CA LYS A 35 11.15 -16.75 -5.92
C LYS A 35 9.77 -16.89 -6.57
N LEU A 36 9.29 -18.12 -6.70
CA LEU A 36 8.04 -18.44 -7.36
C LEU A 36 6.84 -18.08 -6.48
N PHE A 37 6.97 -18.03 -5.14
CA PHE A 37 5.91 -17.55 -4.25
C PHE A 37 5.45 -16.14 -4.57
N TYR A 38 6.35 -15.20 -4.88
CA TYR A 38 5.98 -13.84 -5.29
C TYR A 38 5.06 -13.80 -6.53
N LYS A 39 5.21 -14.78 -7.44
CA LYS A 39 4.37 -14.88 -8.65
C LYS A 39 3.06 -15.63 -8.40
N LEU A 40 3.05 -16.54 -7.43
CA LEU A 40 1.91 -17.39 -7.13
C LEU A 40 0.92 -16.77 -6.14
N LEU A 41 1.41 -16.00 -5.17
CA LEU A 41 0.57 -15.37 -4.15
C LEU A 41 -0.57 -14.52 -4.74
N PRO A 42 -0.38 -13.74 -5.83
CA PRO A 42 -1.46 -12.93 -6.41
C PRO A 42 -2.56 -13.72 -7.13
N GLN A 43 -2.32 -14.98 -7.48
CA GLN A 43 -3.24 -15.77 -8.31
C GLN A 43 -4.52 -16.20 -7.56
N ASP A 44 -4.50 -16.23 -6.23
CA ASP A 44 -5.67 -16.60 -5.43
C ASP A 44 -6.35 -15.37 -4.83
N GLN A 45 -7.44 -14.93 -5.46
CA GLN A 45 -8.23 -13.80 -4.95
C GLN A 45 -8.97 -14.11 -3.63
N SER A 46 -9.07 -15.39 -3.25
CA SER A 46 -9.79 -15.81 -2.03
C SER A 46 -8.96 -15.75 -0.75
N PHE A 47 -7.65 -15.46 -0.85
CA PHE A 47 -6.70 -15.43 0.27
C PHE A 47 -6.48 -16.77 1.00
N LYS A 48 -7.06 -17.88 0.52
CA LYS A 48 -6.97 -19.19 1.19
C LYS A 48 -5.59 -19.81 1.05
N HIS A 49 -5.05 -19.84 -0.17
CA HIS A 49 -3.75 -20.47 -0.43
C HIS A 49 -2.62 -19.72 0.28
N GLN A 50 -2.75 -18.40 0.41
CA GLN A 50 -1.82 -17.52 1.12
C GLN A 50 -1.85 -17.79 2.63
N LEU A 51 -3.02 -17.96 3.23
CA LEU A 51 -3.13 -18.34 4.65
C LEU A 51 -2.55 -19.72 4.92
N GLU A 52 -2.84 -20.69 4.06
CA GLU A 52 -2.23 -22.01 4.17
C GLU A 52 -0.71 -21.96 3.98
N LEU A 53 -0.19 -21.08 3.12
CA LEU A 53 1.25 -20.90 2.93
C LEU A 53 1.89 -20.25 4.16
N TYR A 54 1.21 -19.29 4.78
CA TYR A 54 1.63 -18.70 6.05
C TYR A 54 1.72 -19.76 7.15
N ASN A 55 0.68 -20.59 7.30
CA ASN A 55 0.66 -21.68 8.28
C ASN A 55 1.79 -22.70 8.01
N TYR A 56 2.09 -22.97 6.73
CA TYR A 56 3.22 -23.79 6.33
C TYR A 56 4.57 -23.15 6.70
N ALA A 57 4.74 -21.86 6.43
CA ALA A 57 5.95 -21.12 6.78
C ALA A 57 6.19 -21.11 8.29
N GLU A 58 5.12 -21.01 9.08
CA GLU A 58 5.17 -21.11 10.53
C GLU A 58 5.56 -22.53 11.00
N ALA A 59 5.03 -23.58 10.37
CA ALA A 59 5.37 -24.96 10.68
C ALA A 59 6.84 -25.30 10.34
N VAL A 60 7.35 -24.80 9.22
CA VAL A 60 8.75 -25.00 8.78
C VAL A 60 9.72 -24.02 9.46
N LYS A 61 9.20 -23.03 10.18
CA LYS A 61 9.96 -21.93 10.82
C LYS A 61 10.83 -21.18 9.81
N ASP A 62 10.30 -20.93 8.63
CA ASP A 62 10.94 -20.11 7.61
C ASP A 62 10.55 -18.64 7.81
N PRO A 63 11.45 -17.78 8.34
CA PRO A 63 11.13 -16.39 8.58
C PRO A 63 10.98 -15.57 7.30
N LEU A 64 11.68 -15.95 6.21
CA LEU A 64 11.61 -15.21 4.95
C LEU A 64 10.25 -15.43 4.29
N LEU A 65 9.82 -16.68 4.20
CA LEU A 65 8.51 -17.01 3.64
C LEU A 65 7.37 -16.41 4.47
N LYS A 66 7.50 -16.44 5.80
CA LYS A 66 6.53 -15.81 6.72
C LYS A 66 6.41 -14.31 6.45
N GLU A 67 7.54 -13.62 6.30
CA GLU A 67 7.57 -12.17 6.04
C GLU A 67 6.94 -11.84 4.68
N ILE A 68 7.22 -12.61 3.63
CA ILE A 68 6.63 -12.41 2.30
C ILE A 68 5.09 -12.54 2.36
N CYS A 69 4.57 -13.54 3.08
CA CYS A 69 3.13 -13.69 3.27
C CYS A 69 2.53 -12.51 4.05
N LEU A 70 3.20 -12.03 5.11
CA LEU A 70 2.75 -10.87 5.88
C LEU A 70 2.73 -9.59 5.06
N GLU A 71 3.78 -9.36 4.27
CA GLU A 71 3.88 -8.22 3.36
C GLU A 71 2.72 -8.25 2.35
N TYR A 72 2.42 -9.43 1.78
CA TYR A 72 1.27 -9.61 0.89
C TYR A 72 -0.07 -9.25 1.57
N PHE A 73 -0.29 -9.74 2.79
CA PHE A 73 -1.50 -9.41 3.57
C PHE A 73 -1.57 -7.94 3.96
N ALA A 74 -0.44 -7.33 4.32
CA ALA A 74 -0.37 -5.92 4.68
C ALA A 74 -0.70 -5.04 3.49
N TRP A 75 -0.10 -5.31 2.32
CA TRP A 75 -0.31 -4.51 1.12
C TRP A 75 -1.70 -4.68 0.52
N ASN A 76 -2.35 -5.83 0.69
CA ASN A 76 -3.68 -6.09 0.16
C ASN A 76 -4.74 -6.21 1.26
N CYS A 77 -4.51 -5.54 2.40
CA CYS A 77 -5.32 -5.66 3.61
C CYS A 77 -6.78 -5.24 3.37
N GLU A 78 -6.99 -4.18 2.59
CA GLU A 78 -8.34 -3.69 2.21
C GLU A 78 -9.19 -4.78 1.54
N THR A 79 -8.61 -5.57 0.64
CA THR A 79 -9.30 -6.70 -0.01
C THR A 79 -9.37 -7.91 0.91
N PHE A 80 -8.33 -8.13 1.71
CA PHE A 80 -8.25 -9.25 2.65
C PHE A 80 -9.34 -9.20 3.73
N ILE A 81 -9.58 -8.03 4.33
CA ILE A 81 -10.62 -7.81 5.35
C ILE A 81 -12.03 -8.13 4.82
N ARG A 82 -12.27 -7.89 3.53
CA ARG A 82 -13.56 -8.20 2.86
C ARG A 82 -13.70 -9.69 2.53
N SER A 83 -12.61 -10.43 2.51
CA SER A 83 -12.59 -11.84 2.15
C SER A 83 -13.12 -12.71 3.30
N PRO A 84 -13.72 -13.89 3.00
CA PRO A 84 -14.12 -14.83 4.05
C PRO A 84 -12.94 -15.41 4.83
N SER A 85 -11.74 -15.34 4.26
CA SER A 85 -10.49 -15.83 4.85
C SER A 85 -10.05 -14.99 6.06
N TRP A 86 -10.51 -13.74 6.18
CA TRP A 86 -10.29 -12.91 7.36
C TRP A 86 -10.70 -13.60 8.67
N TYR A 87 -11.83 -14.32 8.67
CA TYR A 87 -12.32 -15.03 9.84
C TYR A 87 -11.57 -16.34 10.15
N GLN A 88 -10.66 -16.78 9.28
CA GLN A 88 -9.87 -17.99 9.49
C GLN A 88 -8.54 -17.69 10.20
N VAL A 89 -8.11 -16.42 10.21
CA VAL A 89 -6.90 -15.93 10.85
C VAL A 89 -6.93 -16.19 12.36
N THR A 90 -5.80 -16.55 12.95
CA THR A 90 -5.65 -16.71 14.41
C THR A 90 -5.39 -15.37 15.10
N GLY A 91 -5.58 -15.31 16.42
CA GLY A 91 -5.35 -14.07 17.19
C GLY A 91 -3.90 -13.58 17.09
N ASP A 92 -2.94 -14.50 17.18
CA ASP A 92 -1.52 -14.18 17.11
C ASP A 92 -1.12 -13.68 15.72
N GLN A 93 -1.66 -14.30 14.66
CA GLN A 93 -1.45 -13.87 13.28
C GLN A 93 -1.97 -12.46 13.04
N LEU A 94 -3.17 -12.16 13.56
CA LEU A 94 -3.77 -10.83 13.47
C LEU A 94 -2.95 -9.80 14.27
N ASN A 95 -2.48 -10.14 15.46
CA ASN A 95 -1.64 -9.26 16.26
C ASN A 95 -0.34 -8.89 15.53
N VAL A 96 0.34 -9.89 14.95
CA VAL A 96 1.56 -9.67 14.15
C VAL A 96 1.28 -8.79 12.93
N LEU A 97 0.14 -8.99 12.26
CA LEU A 97 -0.26 -8.15 11.13
C LEU A 97 -0.48 -6.70 11.56
N LEU A 98 -1.26 -6.46 12.63
CA LEU A 98 -1.63 -5.12 13.11
C LEU A 98 -0.42 -4.30 13.60
N LEU A 99 0.67 -4.94 14.03
CA LEU A 99 1.89 -4.24 14.44
C LEU A 99 2.60 -3.51 13.29
N ARG A 100 2.36 -3.91 12.03
CA ARG A 100 3.11 -3.38 10.89
C ARG A 100 2.66 -1.99 10.44
N SER A 101 3.60 -1.08 10.17
CA SER A 101 3.29 0.25 9.64
C SER A 101 2.98 0.30 8.14
N ASP A 102 3.25 -0.78 7.39
CA ASP A 102 3.09 -0.86 5.93
C ASP A 102 1.75 -1.45 5.47
N ILE A 103 0.77 -1.55 6.39
CA ILE A 103 -0.59 -1.95 6.04
C ILE A 103 -1.22 -0.90 5.13
N VAL A 104 -1.77 -1.35 4.00
CA VAL A 104 -2.49 -0.52 3.04
C VAL A 104 -3.99 -0.72 3.21
N ILE A 105 -4.67 0.35 3.62
CA ILE A 105 -6.09 0.37 3.97
C ILE A 105 -6.72 1.70 3.59
N TRP A 106 -8.05 1.73 3.43
CA TRP A 106 -8.75 2.98 3.14
C TRP A 106 -8.51 4.05 4.21
N ASN A 107 -8.83 3.76 5.46
CA ASN A 107 -8.55 4.61 6.62
C ASN A 107 -8.44 3.75 7.89
N GLU A 108 -7.96 4.31 9.00
CA GLU A 108 -7.82 3.53 10.24
C GLU A 108 -9.18 3.06 10.80
N LEU A 109 -10.28 3.77 10.48
CA LEU A 109 -11.64 3.36 10.84
C LEU A 109 -12.05 2.03 10.19
N THR A 110 -11.70 1.77 8.92
CA THR A 110 -12.02 0.48 8.29
C THR A 110 -11.31 -0.66 8.99
N LEU A 111 -10.05 -0.45 9.40
CA LEU A 111 -9.29 -1.43 10.18
C LEU A 111 -9.91 -1.68 11.55
N PHE A 112 -10.31 -0.62 12.28
CA PHE A 112 -11.01 -0.76 13.55
C PHE A 112 -12.27 -1.63 13.42
N LYS A 113 -13.14 -1.31 12.45
CA LYS A 113 -14.39 -2.06 12.20
C LYS A 113 -14.12 -3.51 11.82
N ALA A 114 -13.07 -3.77 11.04
CA ALA A 114 -12.66 -5.10 10.63
C ALA A 114 -12.20 -5.98 11.81
N VAL A 115 -11.46 -5.38 12.74
CA VAL A 115 -11.00 -6.05 13.95
C VAL A 115 -12.16 -6.26 14.92
N GLU A 116 -13.06 -5.29 15.06
CA GLU A 116 -14.29 -5.41 15.85
C GLU A 116 -15.15 -6.59 15.36
N THR A 117 -15.45 -6.66 14.05
CA THR A 117 -16.26 -7.76 13.51
C THR A 117 -15.59 -9.12 13.69
N TRP A 118 -14.26 -9.18 13.58
CA TRP A 118 -13.50 -10.39 13.85
C TRP A 118 -13.63 -10.84 15.31
N ILE A 119 -13.43 -9.93 16.27
CA ILE A 119 -13.53 -10.21 17.71
C ILE A 119 -14.95 -10.71 18.06
N LEU A 120 -15.97 -10.01 17.56
CA LEU A 120 -17.37 -10.38 17.78
C LEU A 120 -17.70 -11.76 17.17
N SER A 121 -17.18 -12.06 15.98
CA SER A 121 -17.41 -13.36 15.32
C SER A 121 -16.79 -14.53 16.09
N LYS A 122 -15.61 -14.32 16.70
CA LYS A 122 -14.89 -15.35 17.46
C LYS A 122 -15.29 -15.41 18.92
N LYS A 123 -16.07 -14.44 19.41
CA LYS A 123 -16.44 -14.26 20.82
C LYS A 123 -15.22 -14.26 21.76
N LYS A 124 -14.09 -13.74 21.29
CA LYS A 124 -12.82 -13.69 22.04
C LYS A 124 -12.63 -12.31 22.68
N THR A 125 -13.40 -12.03 23.72
CA THR A 125 -13.33 -10.76 24.47
C THR A 125 -11.99 -10.57 25.19
N GLU A 126 -11.29 -11.65 25.51
CA GLU A 126 -9.97 -11.62 26.17
C GLU A 126 -8.89 -10.96 25.31
N LEU A 127 -8.95 -11.11 23.98
CA LEU A 127 -7.98 -10.54 23.05
C LEU A 127 -8.32 -9.10 22.63
N THR A 128 -9.45 -8.56 23.09
CA THR A 128 -9.92 -7.23 22.69
C THR A 128 -8.90 -6.16 23.00
N HIS A 129 -8.35 -6.16 24.22
CA HIS A 129 -7.42 -5.12 24.65
C HIS A 129 -6.10 -5.22 23.88
N GLU A 130 -5.60 -6.43 23.64
CA GLU A 130 -4.34 -6.66 22.92
C GLU A 130 -4.43 -6.20 21.46
N LEU A 131 -5.50 -6.56 20.76
CA LEU A 131 -5.68 -6.22 19.35
C LEU A 131 -6.04 -4.74 19.17
N MET A 132 -6.96 -4.22 19.99
CA MET A 132 -7.38 -2.81 19.89
C MET A 132 -6.29 -1.84 20.30
N ASP A 133 -5.34 -2.25 21.14
CA ASP A 133 -4.16 -1.43 21.46
C ASP A 133 -3.29 -1.14 20.23
N LYS A 134 -3.35 -1.98 19.19
CA LYS A 134 -2.57 -1.80 17.95
C LYS A 134 -3.24 -0.87 16.95
N ILE A 135 -4.49 -0.47 17.18
CA ILE A 135 -5.20 0.49 16.35
C ILE A 135 -4.73 1.91 16.67
N ARG A 136 -4.43 2.69 15.64
CA ARG A 136 -3.91 4.06 15.78
C ARG A 136 -5.05 5.05 15.92
N PHE A 137 -5.67 5.13 17.10
CA PHE A 137 -6.82 6.01 17.34
C PHE A 137 -6.56 7.49 17.00
N HIS A 138 -5.31 7.97 17.12
CA HIS A 138 -4.91 9.33 16.71
C HIS A 138 -5.04 9.58 15.20
N MET A 139 -5.15 8.52 14.38
CA MET A 139 -5.32 8.60 12.93
C MET A 139 -6.79 8.45 12.49
N ILE A 140 -7.72 8.37 13.44
CA ILE A 140 -9.17 8.33 13.16
C ILE A 140 -9.73 9.73 13.37
N SER A 141 -10.48 10.25 12.39
CA SER A 141 -11.07 11.59 12.50
C SER A 141 -11.97 11.73 13.74
N PRO A 142 -12.08 12.93 14.34
CA PRO A 142 -12.98 13.17 15.47
C PRO A 142 -14.44 12.80 15.19
N GLU A 143 -14.90 13.04 13.96
CA GLU A 143 -16.24 12.65 13.51
C GLU A 143 -16.42 11.13 13.53
N ASP A 144 -15.41 10.39 13.09
CA ASP A 144 -15.45 8.94 13.06
C ASP A 144 -15.27 8.32 14.45
N LEU A 145 -14.47 8.92 15.33
CA LEU A 145 -14.38 8.52 16.74
C LEU A 145 -15.74 8.65 17.43
N SER A 146 -16.46 9.75 17.20
CA SER A 146 -17.82 9.95 17.71
C SER A 146 -18.78 8.87 17.18
N LYS A 147 -18.69 8.51 15.90
CA LYS A 147 -19.48 7.39 15.33
C LYS A 147 -19.17 6.07 16.01
N ILE A 148 -17.91 5.78 16.33
CA ILE A 148 -17.54 4.55 17.05
C ILE A 148 -18.20 4.52 18.43
N GLN A 149 -18.12 5.63 19.19
CA GLN A 149 -18.71 5.72 20.53
C GLN A 149 -20.23 5.44 20.53
N LEU A 150 -20.93 5.83 19.47
CA LEU A 150 -22.38 5.66 19.35
C LEU A 150 -22.82 4.30 18.80
N GLN A 151 -21.97 3.62 18.03
CA GLN A 151 -22.35 2.45 17.24
C GLN A 151 -21.67 1.15 17.67
N SER A 152 -20.50 1.23 18.33
CA SER A 152 -19.68 0.07 18.66
C SER A 152 -20.19 -0.64 19.91
N LYS A 153 -20.45 -1.94 19.76
CA LYS A 153 -20.81 -2.81 20.89
C LYS A 153 -19.62 -3.07 21.81
N LEU A 154 -18.42 -3.16 21.25
CA LEU A 154 -17.19 -3.34 22.03
C LEU A 154 -16.90 -2.12 22.91
N TYR A 155 -17.30 -0.93 22.46
CA TYR A 155 -17.17 0.28 23.27
C TYR A 155 -18.05 0.20 24.54
N GLU A 156 -19.30 -0.24 24.41
CA GLU A 156 -20.21 -0.39 25.57
C GLU A 156 -19.66 -1.37 26.62
N GLU A 157 -19.03 -2.46 26.18
CA GLU A 157 -18.46 -3.49 27.07
C GLU A 157 -17.15 -3.05 27.75
N HIS A 158 -16.35 -2.20 27.09
CA HIS A 158 -15.01 -1.81 27.54
C HIS A 158 -14.77 -0.29 27.56
N ASP A 159 -15.77 0.48 28.00
CA ASP A 159 -15.77 1.96 27.97
C ASP A 159 -14.46 2.56 28.50
N SER A 160 -14.05 2.21 29.74
CA SER A 160 -12.84 2.78 30.36
C SER A 160 -11.55 2.61 29.54
N PHE A 161 -11.43 1.52 28.78
CA PHE A 161 -10.28 1.26 27.91
C PHE A 161 -10.27 2.17 26.68
N PHE A 162 -11.44 2.35 26.05
CA PHE A 162 -11.57 3.18 24.85
C PHE A 162 -11.58 4.66 25.19
N LEU A 163 -12.27 5.07 26.26
CA LEU A 163 -12.37 6.46 26.70
C LEU A 163 -10.99 7.09 26.91
N LYS A 164 -10.06 6.39 27.56
CA LYS A 164 -8.69 6.89 27.74
C LYS A 164 -7.96 7.13 26.40
N ARG A 165 -8.20 6.28 25.39
CA ARG A 165 -7.58 6.42 24.06
C ARG A 165 -8.26 7.51 23.24
N PHE A 166 -9.58 7.62 23.34
CA PHE A 166 -10.36 8.63 22.66
C PHE A 166 -9.99 10.01 23.17
N LEU A 167 -9.83 10.19 24.48
CA LEU A 167 -9.36 11.45 25.05
C LEU A 167 -8.01 11.87 24.47
N LYS A 168 -7.05 10.93 24.36
CA LYS A 168 -5.75 11.20 23.73
C LYS A 168 -5.87 11.53 22.24
N ALA A 169 -6.75 10.85 21.52
CA ALA A 169 -7.00 11.14 20.11
C ALA A 169 -7.64 12.52 19.92
N PHE A 170 -8.65 12.88 20.71
CA PHE A 170 -9.27 14.22 20.67
C PHE A 170 -8.30 15.33 21.07
N GLU A 171 -7.41 15.08 22.04
CA GLU A 171 -6.31 15.99 22.37
C GLU A 171 -5.37 16.19 21.16
N PHE A 172 -4.97 15.10 20.49
CA PHE A 172 -4.17 15.17 19.27
C PHE A 172 -4.84 15.97 18.15
N HIS A 173 -6.16 15.86 18.00
CA HIS A 173 -6.92 16.60 17.00
C HIS A 173 -7.23 18.06 17.40
N SER A 174 -7.07 18.45 18.66
CA SER A 174 -7.42 19.79 19.16
C SER A 174 -6.21 20.69 19.43
N VAL A 175 -5.01 20.13 19.52
CA VAL A 175 -3.78 20.84 19.88
C VAL A 175 -2.82 20.93 18.68
N SER A 176 -2.02 22.00 18.61
CA SER A 176 -1.00 22.18 17.57
C SER A 176 0.17 21.18 17.73
N VAL A 177 0.84 20.84 16.63
CA VAL A 177 2.01 19.93 16.65
C VAL A 177 3.12 20.45 17.56
N GLU A 178 3.34 21.77 17.58
CA GLU A 178 4.36 22.39 18.44
C GLU A 178 4.10 22.17 19.93
N GLN A 179 2.84 22.25 20.35
CA GLN A 179 2.47 22.04 21.75
C GLN A 179 2.50 20.55 22.10
N LEU A 180 2.05 19.68 21.20
CA LEU A 180 2.17 18.22 21.35
C LEU A 180 3.63 17.80 21.55
N ASN A 181 4.56 18.38 20.78
CA ASN A 181 5.99 18.08 20.87
C ASN A 181 6.63 18.58 22.18
N LYS A 182 6.14 19.70 22.75
CA LYS A 182 6.64 20.23 24.03
C LYS A 182 6.20 19.38 25.23
N GLU A 183 4.99 18.86 25.18
CA GLU A 183 4.37 18.20 26.34
C GLU A 183 4.76 16.73 26.47
N ARG A 184 5.33 16.10 25.43
CA ARG A 184 5.49 14.64 25.40
C ARG A 184 6.77 14.13 24.75
N HIS A 185 7.38 13.13 25.38
CA HIS A 185 8.31 12.19 24.74
C HIS A 185 7.52 11.18 23.88
N PHE A 186 7.04 11.59 22.71
CA PHE A 186 6.37 10.67 21.79
C PHE A 186 7.39 9.86 21.00
N SER A 187 7.70 8.65 21.47
CA SER A 187 8.29 7.59 20.65
C SER A 187 7.23 6.52 20.40
N ASP A 188 6.12 6.92 19.78
CA ASP A 188 4.93 6.07 19.72
C ASP A 188 4.51 5.84 18.27
N LEU A 189 4.59 4.58 17.84
CA LEU A 189 4.08 4.07 16.56
C LEU A 189 2.61 4.47 16.32
N SER A 190 1.89 4.86 17.38
CA SER A 190 0.52 5.36 17.33
C SER A 190 0.35 6.70 16.60
N LEU A 191 1.43 7.48 16.43
CA LEU A 191 1.41 8.76 15.69
C LEU A 191 1.90 8.63 14.25
N GLU A 192 2.49 7.50 13.88
CA GLU A 192 2.83 7.26 12.48
C GLU A 192 1.57 6.87 11.69
N PRO A 193 1.18 7.56 10.62
CA PRO A 193 0.12 7.07 9.74
C PRO A 193 0.56 5.76 9.06
N ARG A 194 -0.38 4.83 8.85
CA ARG A 194 -0.18 3.68 7.96
C ARG A 194 -0.21 4.14 6.49
N ILE A 195 -0.39 3.24 5.54
CA ILE A 195 -0.56 3.61 4.12
C ILE A 195 -2.05 3.77 3.84
N TYR A 196 -2.56 4.99 4.01
CA TYR A 196 -3.97 5.30 3.77
C TYR A 196 -4.23 5.58 2.28
N ILE A 197 -5.15 4.84 1.68
CA ILE A 197 -5.56 4.99 0.27
C ILE A 197 -6.85 5.79 0.09
N SER A 198 -7.35 6.45 1.15
CA SER A 198 -8.45 7.40 1.01
C SER A 198 -8.06 8.57 0.09
N SER A 199 -9.07 9.26 -0.45
CA SER A 199 -8.89 10.45 -1.29
C SER A 199 -8.26 11.64 -0.55
N GLU A 200 -8.26 11.61 0.78
CA GLU A 200 -7.68 12.67 1.62
C GLU A 200 -6.15 12.59 1.68
N TRP A 201 -5.60 11.39 1.53
CA TRP A 201 -4.16 11.11 1.70
C TRP A 201 -3.51 10.50 0.47
N SER A 202 -4.28 10.21 -0.59
CA SER A 202 -3.75 9.57 -1.78
C SER A 202 -4.43 10.00 -3.07
N ALA A 203 -3.71 9.86 -4.18
CA ALA A 203 -4.23 10.04 -5.52
C ALA A 203 -3.69 8.96 -6.46
N ALA A 204 -4.55 8.47 -7.36
CA ALA A 204 -4.19 7.47 -8.36
C ALA A 204 -3.99 8.14 -9.73
N LEU A 205 -2.90 7.79 -10.38
CA LEU A 205 -2.53 8.17 -11.73
C LEU A 205 -2.66 6.94 -12.62
N ASP A 206 -3.61 6.96 -13.54
CA ASP A 206 -3.79 5.87 -14.50
C ASP A 206 -2.68 5.92 -15.56
N ILE A 207 -2.03 4.78 -15.79
CA ILE A 207 -1.03 4.60 -16.85
C ILE A 207 -1.67 3.74 -17.92
N ASP A 208 -2.65 4.33 -18.61
CA ASP A 208 -3.25 3.65 -19.76
C ASP A 208 -2.19 3.51 -20.88
N PRO A 209 -1.82 2.28 -21.28
CA PRO A 209 -0.88 2.04 -22.37
C PRO A 209 -1.37 2.62 -23.70
N SER A 210 -2.69 2.74 -23.87
CA SER A 210 -3.35 3.10 -25.13
C SER A 210 -3.54 4.61 -25.31
N ASN A 211 -3.56 5.41 -24.24
CA ASN A 211 -3.75 6.86 -24.30
C ASN A 211 -2.56 7.64 -24.89
N ASN A 212 -1.43 6.98 -25.13
CA ASN A 212 -0.31 7.54 -25.90
C ASN A 212 -0.58 7.54 -27.42
N MET A 213 -1.66 6.92 -27.89
CA MET A 213 -2.20 7.08 -29.24
C MET A 213 -3.50 7.90 -29.20
N ARG A 214 -3.40 9.21 -28.99
CA ARG A 214 -4.45 10.11 -29.47
C ARG A 214 -4.43 10.06 -30.99
N THR A 215 -5.14 9.10 -31.58
CA THR A 215 -5.42 9.06 -33.02
C THR A 215 -6.23 10.30 -33.36
N SER A 216 -5.60 11.26 -34.04
CA SER A 216 -6.27 12.41 -34.63
C SER A 216 -7.47 11.93 -35.44
N SER A 217 -8.66 12.42 -35.10
CA SER A 217 -9.89 12.19 -35.87
C SER A 217 -9.63 12.54 -37.34
N SER A 218 -9.80 11.57 -38.25
CA SER A 218 -9.70 11.82 -39.69
C SER A 218 -10.87 12.69 -40.15
N MET A 219 -10.60 13.96 -40.49
CA MET A 219 -11.58 14.79 -41.20
C MET A 219 -11.53 14.49 -42.69
N PHE A 220 -12.69 14.22 -43.29
CA PHE A 220 -12.86 14.04 -44.72
C PHE A 220 -13.33 15.35 -45.37
N TYR A 221 -12.65 15.82 -46.41
CA TYR A 221 -13.08 16.97 -47.21
C TYR A 221 -12.90 16.65 -48.70
N ASN A 222 -13.96 16.82 -49.50
CA ASN A 222 -13.98 16.58 -50.96
C ASN A 222 -13.53 15.18 -51.41
N GLY A 223 -13.92 14.12 -50.68
CA GLY A 223 -13.67 12.73 -51.12
C GLY A 223 -12.22 12.27 -51.04
N TYR A 224 -11.30 13.10 -50.51
CA TYR A 224 -9.91 12.74 -50.25
C TYR A 224 -9.66 12.67 -48.74
N GLN A 225 -9.08 11.56 -48.29
CA GLN A 225 -8.66 11.36 -46.91
C GLN A 225 -7.36 12.13 -46.67
N TYR A 226 -7.43 13.25 -45.96
CA TYR A 226 -6.25 13.97 -45.50
C TYR A 226 -5.71 13.29 -44.23
N VAL A 227 -4.63 12.54 -44.37
CA VAL A 227 -3.84 12.06 -43.24
C VAL A 227 -2.94 13.22 -42.81
N HIS A 228 -3.32 13.94 -41.75
CA HIS A 228 -2.38 14.84 -41.10
C HIS A 228 -1.14 14.05 -40.70
N GLN A 229 0.04 14.52 -41.10
CA GLN A 229 1.31 13.99 -40.62
C GLN A 229 1.23 13.90 -39.10
N VAL A 230 1.35 12.68 -38.57
CA VAL A 230 1.40 12.44 -37.13
C VAL A 230 2.59 13.23 -36.62
N SER A 231 2.34 14.34 -35.95
CA SER A 231 3.37 15.02 -35.20
C SER A 231 3.81 14.00 -34.17
N PHE A 232 5.05 13.50 -34.27
CA PHE A 232 5.69 12.73 -33.19
C PHE A 232 5.98 13.69 -32.02
N THR A 233 4.97 14.37 -31.49
CA THR A 233 5.05 14.95 -30.16
C THR A 233 5.04 13.78 -29.21
N GLN A 234 6.24 13.26 -28.88
CA GLN A 234 6.39 12.26 -27.83
C GLN A 234 5.56 12.71 -26.62
N PRO A 235 4.66 11.87 -26.10
CA PRO A 235 3.70 12.28 -25.10
C PRO A 235 4.43 12.79 -23.85
N SER A 236 3.94 13.90 -23.30
CA SER A 236 4.33 14.37 -21.97
C SER A 236 4.10 13.26 -20.96
N SER A 237 4.94 13.18 -19.93
CA SER A 237 4.74 12.21 -18.87
C SER A 237 3.36 12.33 -18.24
N PRO A 238 2.66 11.20 -17.99
CA PRO A 238 1.42 11.20 -17.22
C PRO A 238 1.63 11.90 -15.88
N SER A 239 0.66 12.73 -15.48
CA SER A 239 0.75 13.53 -14.26
C SER A 239 -0.60 13.70 -13.60
N ILE A 240 -0.59 13.84 -12.27
CA ILE A 240 -1.76 14.17 -11.46
C ILE A 240 -1.38 15.27 -10.47
N SER A 241 -2.32 16.15 -10.16
CA SER A 241 -2.18 17.11 -9.07
C SER A 241 -3.35 16.97 -8.11
N PHE A 242 -3.08 17.05 -6.81
CA PHE A 242 -4.06 16.85 -5.76
C PHE A 242 -3.65 17.62 -4.49
N GLN A 243 -4.55 17.70 -3.52
CA GLN A 243 -4.32 18.41 -2.26
C GLN A 243 -4.56 17.48 -1.08
N THR A 244 -3.78 17.68 -0.02
CA THR A 244 -3.97 17.00 1.27
C THR A 244 -3.87 18.03 2.39
N ALA A 245 -4.41 17.73 3.56
CA ALA A 245 -4.08 18.50 4.76
C ALA A 245 -2.58 18.39 5.06
N ARG A 246 -2.02 19.41 5.72
CA ARG A 246 -0.60 19.44 6.09
C ARG A 246 -0.24 18.34 7.08
N PHE A 247 -1.14 18.08 8.04
CA PHE A 247 -1.03 17.06 9.07
C PHE A 247 -2.34 16.25 9.16
N THR A 248 -2.28 15.03 9.70
CA THR A 248 -3.47 14.19 9.98
C THR A 248 -4.35 14.74 11.10
N SER A 249 -3.82 15.60 11.97
CA SER A 249 -4.62 16.26 13.02
C SER A 249 -5.69 17.18 12.42
N ALA A 250 -6.88 17.20 13.04
CA ALA A 250 -8.02 17.97 12.55
C ALA A 250 -7.80 19.49 12.71
N TYR A 251 -6.93 19.87 13.64
CA TYR A 251 -6.45 21.24 13.84
C TYR A 251 -5.93 21.87 12.54
N TYR A 252 -5.33 21.07 11.66
CA TYR A 252 -4.74 21.52 10.38
C TYR A 252 -5.60 21.20 9.16
N SER A 253 -6.86 20.80 9.34
CA SER A 253 -7.75 20.40 8.24
C SER A 253 -7.95 21.49 7.17
N SER A 254 -7.88 22.76 7.55
CA SER A 254 -7.95 23.90 6.62
C SER A 254 -6.62 24.27 5.97
N ASP A 255 -5.49 23.77 6.50
CA ASP A 255 -4.14 24.04 5.97
C ASP A 255 -3.78 22.99 4.91
N LEU A 256 -4.22 23.27 3.68
CA LEU A 256 -4.04 22.37 2.54
C LEU A 256 -2.70 22.61 1.84
N VAL A 257 -2.08 21.52 1.40
CA VAL A 257 -0.85 21.54 0.60
C VAL A 257 -1.07 20.84 -0.73
N SER A 258 -0.59 21.47 -1.81
CA SER A 258 -0.75 20.99 -3.18
C SER A 258 0.44 20.15 -3.62
N TRP A 259 0.14 18.98 -4.17
CA TRP A 259 1.10 18.03 -4.70
C TRP A 259 0.96 17.89 -6.21
N SER A 260 2.10 17.71 -6.90
CA SER A 260 2.13 17.33 -8.30
C SER A 260 2.99 16.08 -8.47
N ALA A 261 2.38 15.03 -9.00
CA ALA A 261 3.01 13.73 -9.19
C ALA A 261 3.11 13.39 -10.68
N TYR A 262 4.21 12.73 -11.07
CA TYR A 262 4.48 12.38 -12.46
C TYR A 262 5.03 10.96 -12.57
N TYR A 263 4.83 10.37 -13.74
CA TYR A 263 5.46 9.10 -14.12
C TYR A 263 6.32 9.28 -15.37
N HIS A 264 7.62 9.04 -15.25
CA HIS A 264 8.57 9.19 -16.35
C HIS A 264 9.13 7.85 -16.77
N THR A 265 8.95 7.51 -18.04
CA THR A 265 9.52 6.30 -18.66
C THR A 265 10.90 6.52 -19.25
N ASN A 266 11.30 7.79 -19.47
CA ASN A 266 12.61 8.14 -20.03
C ASN A 266 13.04 9.58 -19.64
N ALA A 267 14.31 9.89 -19.88
CA ALA A 267 14.88 11.20 -19.54
C ALA A 267 14.30 12.37 -20.32
N GLN A 268 13.85 12.15 -21.56
CA GLN A 268 13.31 13.21 -22.40
C GLN A 268 11.93 13.65 -21.91
N SER A 269 11.05 12.71 -21.55
CA SER A 269 9.73 13.01 -21.01
C SER A 269 9.82 13.69 -19.65
N CYS A 270 10.78 13.30 -18.81
CA CYS A 270 11.07 13.98 -17.55
C CYS A 270 11.50 15.45 -17.74
N LYS A 271 12.47 15.71 -18.64
CA LYS A 271 12.94 17.07 -18.92
C LYS A 271 11.82 18.01 -19.38
N ARG A 272 10.83 17.49 -20.10
CA ARG A 272 9.66 18.27 -20.56
C ARG A 272 8.68 18.64 -19.44
N SER A 273 8.69 17.89 -18.34
CA SER A 273 7.83 18.15 -17.18
C SER A 273 8.36 19.23 -16.24
N ASN A 274 9.52 19.84 -16.53
CA ASN A 274 10.17 20.88 -15.70
C ASN A 274 10.40 20.46 -14.23
N VAL A 275 10.59 19.16 -13.99
CA VAL A 275 10.91 18.58 -12.68
C VAL A 275 12.39 18.19 -12.62
N PRO A 276 13.01 18.14 -11.42
CA PRO A 276 14.38 17.65 -11.29
C PRO A 276 14.46 16.18 -11.74
N CYS A 277 15.26 15.91 -12.77
CA CYS A 277 15.38 14.59 -13.38
C CYS A 277 16.71 13.93 -13.03
N PRO A 278 16.72 12.73 -12.44
CA PRO A 278 17.95 11.95 -12.34
C PRO A 278 18.41 11.47 -13.72
N TYR A 279 19.72 11.37 -13.93
CA TYR A 279 20.27 11.26 -15.28
C TYR A 279 20.28 9.84 -15.88
N THR A 280 20.12 8.77 -15.10
CA THR A 280 20.53 7.41 -15.56
C THR A 280 19.52 6.28 -15.37
N ILE A 281 18.50 6.41 -14.50
CA ILE A 281 17.62 5.27 -14.15
C ILE A 281 16.15 5.62 -14.36
N TYR A 282 15.47 4.82 -15.20
CA TYR A 282 14.05 4.91 -15.52
C TYR A 282 13.46 3.48 -15.57
N PRO A 283 12.15 3.28 -15.29
CA PRO A 283 11.14 4.29 -15.01
C PRO A 283 11.21 4.88 -13.59
N ILE A 284 10.67 6.09 -13.42
CA ILE A 284 10.68 6.82 -12.16
C ILE A 284 9.34 7.52 -11.92
N ALA A 285 8.88 7.51 -10.68
CA ALA A 285 7.77 8.32 -10.22
C ALA A 285 8.31 9.51 -9.42
N THR A 286 7.81 10.70 -9.70
CA THR A 286 8.20 11.93 -8.98
C THR A 286 7.00 12.52 -8.27
N LEU A 287 7.23 13.13 -7.11
CA LEU A 287 6.20 13.73 -6.28
C LEU A 287 6.74 15.02 -5.67
N ASN A 288 6.24 16.15 -6.14
CA ASN A 288 6.69 17.47 -5.74
C ASN A 288 5.61 18.19 -4.93
N LEU A 289 6.09 19.01 -3.99
CA LEU A 289 5.26 19.91 -3.19
C LEU A 289 5.30 21.30 -3.80
N ASN A 290 4.17 21.84 -4.24
CA ASN A 290 4.15 23.06 -5.05
C ASN A 290 4.30 24.35 -4.22
N ASN A 291 3.85 24.34 -2.97
CA ASN A 291 3.86 25.51 -2.08
C ASN A 291 4.72 25.23 -0.84
N GLN A 292 6.03 25.41 -0.94
CA GLN A 292 6.89 25.44 0.24
C GLN A 292 6.87 26.83 0.87
N ASN A 293 6.01 27.05 1.86
CA ASN A 293 6.30 28.07 2.85
C ASN A 293 7.54 27.58 3.64
N LYS A 294 8.65 28.31 3.54
CA LYS A 294 9.98 27.94 4.06
C LYS A 294 10.05 27.69 5.58
N GLU A 295 8.97 27.93 6.31
CA GLU A 295 8.99 28.04 7.78
C GLU A 295 8.42 26.83 8.54
N SER A 296 7.85 25.82 7.88
CA SER A 296 7.32 24.63 8.59
C SER A 296 8.08 23.35 8.21
N PRO A 297 8.85 22.73 9.13
CA PRO A 297 9.67 21.55 8.87
C PRO A 297 8.83 20.26 8.96
N VAL A 298 7.73 20.16 8.21
CA VAL A 298 6.96 18.91 8.17
C VAL A 298 7.71 17.88 7.34
N GLN A 299 8.11 16.78 7.96
CA GLN A 299 8.75 15.67 7.25
C GLN A 299 7.67 14.75 6.68
N TYR A 300 7.80 14.39 5.41
CA TYR A 300 6.89 13.48 4.72
C TYR A 300 7.62 12.18 4.35
N HIS A 301 7.05 11.02 4.72
CA HIS A 301 7.53 9.68 4.33
C HIS A 301 6.60 9.07 3.29
N ASN A 302 6.47 9.78 2.17
CA ASN A 302 5.54 9.45 1.10
C ASN A 302 5.87 8.11 0.44
N LYS A 303 4.84 7.42 -0.02
CA LYS A 303 4.95 6.12 -0.69
C LYS A 303 4.31 6.19 -2.07
N VAL A 304 4.76 5.33 -2.97
CA VAL A 304 4.13 5.06 -4.25
C VAL A 304 3.77 3.57 -4.33
N LEU A 305 2.54 3.29 -4.72
CA LEU A 305 1.99 1.95 -4.91
C LEU A 305 1.83 1.69 -6.40
N LEU A 306 2.13 0.46 -6.82
CA LEU A 306 1.85 -0.03 -8.16
C LEU A 306 0.65 -0.95 -8.12
N LEU A 307 -0.42 -0.59 -8.83
CA LEU A 307 -1.66 -1.33 -8.85
C LEU A 307 -1.84 -2.05 -10.19
N CYS A 308 -2.27 -3.30 -10.12
CA CYS A 308 -2.71 -4.06 -11.30
C CYS A 308 -4.16 -3.70 -11.66
N ASP A 309 -4.65 -4.20 -12.80
CA ASP A 309 -6.00 -3.94 -13.33
C ASP A 309 -7.14 -4.21 -12.31
N ASN A 310 -6.96 -5.18 -11.41
CA ASN A 310 -7.94 -5.55 -10.39
C ASN A 310 -7.81 -4.74 -9.07
N ASN A 311 -7.15 -3.57 -9.09
CA ASN A 311 -6.78 -2.78 -7.90
C ASN A 311 -5.91 -3.53 -6.87
N TYR A 312 -5.29 -4.62 -7.31
CA TYR A 312 -4.35 -5.41 -6.52
C TYR A 312 -3.00 -4.68 -6.42
N ILE A 313 -2.41 -4.63 -5.22
CA ILE A 313 -1.15 -3.93 -4.97
C ILE A 313 0.02 -4.87 -5.20
N SER A 314 0.78 -4.58 -6.26
CA SER A 314 1.94 -5.38 -6.69
C SER A 314 3.23 -5.02 -5.97
N TYR A 315 3.40 -3.74 -5.65
CA TYR A 315 4.64 -3.20 -5.12
C TYR A 315 4.40 -1.89 -4.38
N VAL A 316 5.08 -1.71 -3.25
CA VAL A 316 5.13 -0.47 -2.47
C VAL A 316 6.56 0.03 -2.46
N HIS A 317 6.74 1.32 -2.75
CA HIS A 317 8.06 1.95 -2.72
C HIS A 317 8.06 3.30 -2.04
N ASP A 318 9.23 3.67 -1.51
CA ASP A 318 9.43 4.91 -0.79
C ASP A 318 9.79 6.01 -1.77
N VAL A 319 9.16 7.17 -1.61
CA VAL A 319 9.54 8.38 -2.34
C VAL A 319 10.61 9.10 -1.52
N LYS A 320 11.86 9.00 -1.96
CA LYS A 320 13.01 9.65 -1.32
C LYS A 320 13.38 10.89 -2.13
N GLU A 321 13.50 12.04 -1.48
CA GLU A 321 13.92 13.29 -2.13
C GLU A 321 13.13 13.56 -3.43
N THR A 322 11.79 13.52 -3.32
CA THR A 322 10.79 13.67 -4.40
C THR A 322 10.78 12.59 -5.49
N ASN A 323 11.63 11.58 -5.40
CA ASN A 323 11.87 10.59 -6.43
C ASN A 323 11.66 9.15 -5.93
N ALA A 324 11.07 8.30 -6.77
CA ALA A 324 10.91 6.87 -6.53
C ALA A 324 11.30 6.09 -7.79
N ILE A 325 12.44 5.40 -7.73
CA ILE A 325 12.90 4.54 -8.83
C ILE A 325 12.06 3.28 -8.85
N LEU A 326 11.41 3.02 -9.97
CA LEU A 326 10.48 1.90 -10.11
C LEU A 326 11.12 0.75 -10.88
N PRO A 327 10.78 -0.50 -10.54
CA PRO A 327 11.26 -1.65 -11.30
C PRO A 327 10.78 -1.57 -12.76
N SER A 328 11.66 -1.91 -13.71
CA SER A 328 11.27 -2.06 -15.10
C SER A 328 10.54 -3.38 -15.29
N PHE A 329 9.22 -3.33 -15.51
CA PHE A 329 8.36 -4.50 -15.70
C PHE A 329 8.61 -5.27 -17.01
N LYS A 330 9.53 -4.79 -17.86
CA LYS A 330 10.04 -5.55 -19.01
C LYS A 330 10.98 -6.70 -18.60
N GLY A 331 11.34 -6.80 -17.33
CA GLY A 331 12.10 -7.91 -16.75
C GLY A 331 11.31 -8.61 -15.66
N GLN A 332 11.58 -9.90 -15.47
CA GLN A 332 11.14 -10.69 -14.31
C GLN A 332 11.83 -10.16 -13.05
N GLY A 333 11.36 -9.06 -12.47
CA GLY A 333 11.87 -8.64 -11.16
C GLY A 333 11.55 -9.70 -10.12
N LEU A 334 12.53 -9.99 -9.27
CA LEU A 334 12.54 -11.14 -8.38
C LEU A 334 11.80 -10.90 -7.05
N PHE A 335 11.27 -9.69 -6.81
CA PHE A 335 10.78 -9.24 -5.50
C PHE A 335 9.58 -8.28 -5.59
N TYR A 336 8.65 -8.55 -6.50
CA TYR A 336 7.34 -7.89 -6.47
C TYR A 336 6.25 -8.91 -6.80
N PHE A 337 5.04 -8.64 -6.32
CA PHE A 337 3.91 -9.50 -6.57
C PHE A 337 3.38 -9.25 -7.99
N GLY A 338 3.58 -10.21 -8.90
CA GLY A 338 3.29 -10.02 -10.31
C GLY A 338 1.81 -9.79 -10.61
N CYS A 339 1.51 -8.86 -11.52
CA CYS A 339 0.19 -8.74 -12.14
C CYS A 339 -0.06 -9.90 -13.11
N GLU A 340 -1.29 -10.42 -13.17
CA GLU A 340 -1.67 -11.48 -14.12
C GLU A 340 -1.48 -11.04 -15.58
N SER A 341 -1.79 -9.79 -15.88
CA SER A 341 -1.59 -9.19 -17.20
C SER A 341 -0.11 -8.92 -17.54
N GLY A 342 0.78 -8.98 -16.54
CA GLY A 342 2.22 -8.69 -16.70
C GLY A 342 2.57 -7.20 -16.67
N TYR A 343 1.58 -6.31 -16.57
CA TYR A 343 1.74 -4.86 -16.45
C TYR A 343 0.84 -4.29 -15.34
N PHE A 344 1.27 -3.19 -14.73
CA PHE A 344 0.42 -2.42 -13.81
C PHE A 344 -0.48 -1.46 -14.61
N SER A 345 -1.62 -1.11 -14.04
CA SER A 345 -2.63 -0.22 -14.63
C SER A 345 -2.51 1.21 -14.12
N SER A 346 -2.16 1.39 -12.84
CA SER A 346 -2.13 2.69 -12.18
C SER A 346 -1.03 2.78 -11.10
N LEU A 347 -0.61 4.01 -10.84
CA LEU A 347 0.30 4.41 -9.77
C LEU A 347 -0.52 5.14 -8.73
N ARG A 348 -0.44 4.78 -7.45
CA ARG A 348 -1.04 5.56 -6.39
C ARG A 348 0.02 6.20 -5.52
N PHE A 349 -0.04 7.51 -5.41
CA PHE A 349 0.84 8.28 -4.52
C PHE A 349 0.13 8.46 -3.18
N VAL A 350 0.83 8.15 -2.09
CA VAL A 350 0.30 8.26 -0.72
C VAL A 350 1.17 9.23 0.08
N ILE A 351 0.50 10.19 0.69
CA ILE A 351 1.10 11.23 1.52
C ILE A 351 1.09 10.78 2.98
N ARG A 352 2.26 10.82 3.63
CA ARG A 352 2.42 10.37 5.03
C ARG A 352 3.18 11.44 5.82
N PRO A 353 2.48 12.38 6.48
CA PRO A 353 3.13 13.36 7.34
C PRO A 353 3.64 12.69 8.62
N MET A 354 4.90 12.96 8.98
CA MET A 354 5.53 12.48 10.21
C MET A 354 5.49 13.56 11.29
N TYR A 355 5.35 13.11 12.53
CA TYR A 355 5.38 13.93 13.74
C TYR A 355 6.71 13.67 14.42
N ASN A 356 7.67 14.60 14.27
CA ASN A 356 9.00 14.52 14.88
C ASN A 356 9.13 15.46 16.06
#